data_AF-A0A846MUU5-F1
#
_entry.id   AF-A0A846MUU5-F1
#
_cell.length_a   1.000
_cell.length_b   1.000
_cell.length_c   1.000
_cell.angle_alpha   90.00
_cell.angle_beta   90.00
_cell.angle_gamma   90.00
#
_symmetry.space_group_name_H-M   'P 1'
#
loop_
_entity.id
_entity.type
_entity.pdbx_description
1 polymer ?
#
loop_
_entity_poly.entity_id
_entity_poly.type
_entity_poly.pdbx_seq_one_letter_code
_entity_poly.pdbx_strand_id
1 'polypeptide(L)'
;MAKWMMAAFAMLSFGAAQAGQHVISGTVRDFDGKPVAGAEVVLKSSAFNDLYTVKSDGDGHYRMIVEDGRYMALESITTADYGKSRLEFWAWNVPVASDMNIDVRYHRLEIYGVNVFKVQGAGPGYFAYFRPMSLTRALSKDTKKDPDIAPLPNELDLKVAVNGAPAVIDTVERVQEYFGKGPTMVSYLVHFQPAKPIEGTVEVRITGLDKANGDRGEGAYFYTVPDYRK
;
A
#
# COMPACT_ATOMS: atom_id res chain seq x y z
N MET A 1 38.88 61.70 8.02
CA MET A 1 38.29 60.49 8.65
C MET A 1 37.12 60.05 7.82
N ALA A 2 37.27 58.94 7.07
CA ALA A 2 36.29 58.47 6.10
C ALA A 2 35.14 57.72 6.82
N LYS A 3 33.90 58.15 6.60
CA LYS A 3 32.70 57.42 7.03
C LYS A 3 32.44 56.29 6.04
N TRP A 4 32.59 55.06 6.50
CA TRP A 4 32.17 53.86 5.77
C TRP A 4 30.65 53.75 5.86
N MET A 5 30.00 53.70 4.69
CA MET A 5 28.56 53.48 4.57
C MET A 5 28.37 52.00 4.27
N MET A 6 27.95 51.21 5.26
CA MET A 6 27.56 49.82 5.05
C MET A 6 26.17 49.79 4.43
N ALA A 7 26.07 49.30 3.20
CA ALA A 7 24.80 48.94 2.58
C ALA A 7 24.35 47.58 3.14
N ALA A 8 23.20 47.54 3.81
CA ALA A 8 22.56 46.30 4.21
C ALA A 8 21.87 45.67 2.99
N PHE A 9 22.38 44.53 2.55
CA PHE A 9 21.70 43.68 1.57
C PHE A 9 20.59 42.91 2.29
N ALA A 10 19.33 43.28 2.04
CA ALA A 10 18.20 42.46 2.47
C ALA A 10 18.15 41.20 1.59
N MET A 11 18.55 40.05 2.13
CA MET A 11 18.22 38.76 1.52
C MET A 11 16.70 38.59 1.62
N LEU A 12 16.03 38.63 0.47
CA LEU A 12 14.69 38.08 0.32
C LEU A 12 14.78 36.56 0.53
N SER A 13 14.44 36.10 1.73
CA SER A 13 14.12 34.71 1.97
C SER A 13 12.89 34.36 1.13
N PHE A 14 13.07 33.50 0.14
CA PHE A 14 11.94 32.81 -0.51
C PHE A 14 11.19 32.07 0.59
N GLY A 15 9.91 32.44 0.78
CA GLY A 15 9.03 31.73 1.70
C GLY A 15 9.02 30.25 1.35
N ALA A 16 9.15 29.41 2.38
CA ALA A 16 8.82 28.00 2.26
C ALA A 16 7.44 27.90 1.60
N ALA A 17 7.32 27.05 0.58
CA ALA A 17 6.00 26.67 0.07
C ALA A 17 5.15 26.29 1.28
N GLN A 18 4.01 26.96 1.45
CA GLN A 18 3.11 26.66 2.54
C GLN A 18 2.60 25.24 2.32
N ALA A 19 2.99 24.32 3.21
CA ALA A 19 2.53 22.95 3.27
C ALA A 19 1.00 22.93 3.09
N GLY A 20 0.55 22.37 1.98
CA GLY A 20 -0.87 22.27 1.66
C GLY A 20 -1.51 21.20 2.52
N GLN A 21 -2.68 21.46 3.10
CA GLN A 21 -3.51 20.37 3.63
C GLN A 21 -4.37 19.79 2.51
N HIS A 22 -4.50 18.48 2.50
CA HIS A 22 -5.25 17.72 1.51
C HIS A 22 -6.21 16.74 2.17
N VAL A 23 -7.25 16.36 1.44
CA VAL A 23 -8.25 15.40 1.89
C VAL A 23 -7.91 14.03 1.35
N ILE A 24 -7.78 13.03 2.24
CA ILE A 24 -7.89 11.62 1.85
C ILE A 24 -9.29 11.15 2.24
N SER A 25 -10.01 10.56 1.29
CA SER A 25 -11.35 10.00 1.51
C SER A 25 -11.52 8.68 0.77
N GLY A 26 -12.59 7.96 1.07
CA GLY A 26 -12.96 6.75 0.35
C GLY A 26 -14.02 5.96 1.09
N THR A 27 -14.28 4.74 0.63
CA THR A 27 -15.18 3.80 1.30
C THR A 27 -14.44 2.53 1.72
N VAL A 28 -14.71 2.06 2.93
CA VAL A 28 -14.30 0.75 3.45
C VAL A 28 -15.41 -0.26 3.19
N ARG A 29 -15.11 -1.30 2.42
CA ARG A 29 -16.03 -2.41 2.12
C ARG A 29 -15.36 -3.76 2.33
N ASP A 30 -16.18 -4.80 2.41
CA ASP A 30 -15.73 -6.16 2.25
C ASP A 30 -15.81 -6.66 0.80
N PHE A 31 -15.37 -7.89 0.57
CA PHE A 31 -15.39 -8.50 -0.77
C PHE A 31 -16.78 -8.92 -1.26
N ASP A 32 -17.81 -8.80 -0.43
CA ASP A 32 -19.22 -8.98 -0.80
C ASP A 32 -19.91 -7.63 -1.06
N GLY A 33 -19.13 -6.54 -1.05
CA GLY A 33 -19.61 -5.18 -1.33
C GLY A 33 -20.29 -4.51 -0.14
N LYS A 34 -20.31 -5.15 1.04
CA LYS A 34 -20.93 -4.57 2.23
C LYS A 34 -20.01 -3.50 2.83
N PRO A 35 -20.54 -2.33 3.21
CA PRO A 35 -19.76 -1.33 3.93
C PRO A 35 -19.33 -1.89 5.29
N VAL A 36 -18.14 -1.51 5.74
CA VAL A 36 -17.64 -1.85 7.06
C VAL A 36 -17.67 -0.59 7.93
N ALA A 37 -18.62 -0.55 8.85
CA ALA A 37 -18.77 0.57 9.78
C ALA A 37 -17.76 0.49 10.93
N GLY A 38 -17.23 1.65 11.34
CA GLY A 38 -16.30 1.75 12.47
C GLY A 38 -14.91 1.16 12.24
N ALA A 39 -14.56 0.83 10.99
CA ALA A 39 -13.21 0.41 10.62
C ALA A 39 -12.24 1.57 10.87
N GLU A 40 -11.10 1.28 11.48
CA GLU A 40 -10.03 2.26 11.64
C GLU A 40 -9.33 2.43 10.29
N VAL A 41 -9.06 3.68 9.92
CA VAL A 41 -8.24 4.04 8.75
C VAL A 41 -7.11 4.92 9.25
N VAL A 42 -5.89 4.43 9.09
CA VAL A 42 -4.70 4.97 9.76
C VAL A 42 -3.62 5.29 8.75
N LEU A 43 -3.17 6.54 8.71
CA LEU A 43 -2.02 6.97 7.90
C LEU A 43 -0.77 6.96 8.78
N LYS A 44 0.28 6.25 8.33
CA LYS A 44 1.45 5.91 9.15
C LYS A 44 2.76 6.51 8.64
N SER A 45 3.65 6.82 9.58
CA SER A 45 5.04 7.20 9.32
C SER A 45 5.91 6.00 8.93
N SER A 46 7.13 6.27 8.47
CA SER A 46 8.15 5.23 8.19
C SER A 46 8.58 4.41 9.43
N ALA A 47 8.28 4.91 10.64
CA ALA A 47 8.52 4.20 11.90
C ALA A 47 7.29 3.41 12.38
N PHE A 48 6.27 3.23 11.53
CA PHE A 48 4.98 2.62 11.88
C PHE A 48 4.17 3.37 12.95
N ASN A 49 4.50 4.64 13.22
CA ASN A 49 3.69 5.46 14.11
C ASN A 49 2.42 5.92 13.39
N ASP A 50 1.30 5.91 14.10
CA ASP A 50 0.02 6.44 13.65
C ASP A 50 0.11 7.97 13.65
N LEU A 51 -0.01 8.59 12.46
CA LEU A 51 0.03 10.04 12.32
C LEU A 51 -1.38 10.64 12.25
N TYR A 52 -2.28 9.94 11.56
CA TYR A 52 -3.69 10.32 11.43
C TYR A 52 -4.55 9.07 11.53
N THR A 53 -5.63 9.16 12.31
CA THR A 53 -6.57 8.07 12.52
C THR A 53 -7.98 8.59 12.42
N VAL A 54 -8.80 7.95 11.59
CA VAL A 54 -10.24 8.18 11.51
C VAL A 54 -10.97 6.84 11.54
N LYS A 55 -12.29 6.88 11.68
CA LYS A 55 -13.15 5.71 11.53
C LYS A 55 -14.11 5.90 10.38
N SER A 56 -14.44 4.81 9.70
CA SER A 56 -15.53 4.80 8.74
C SER A 56 -16.89 4.96 9.43
N ASP A 57 -17.82 5.63 8.77
CA ASP A 57 -19.20 5.79 9.22
C ASP A 57 -20.06 4.53 8.93
N GLY A 58 -21.37 4.62 9.15
CA GLY A 58 -22.31 3.51 8.94
C GLY A 58 -22.36 2.98 7.51
N ASP A 59 -22.05 3.83 6.53
CA ASP A 59 -22.01 3.50 5.10
C ASP A 59 -20.58 3.18 4.62
N GLY A 60 -19.64 3.08 5.57
CA GLY A 60 -18.25 2.76 5.32
C GLY A 60 -17.42 3.95 4.82
N HIS A 61 -17.99 5.15 4.73
CA HIS A 61 -17.24 6.32 4.25
C HIS A 61 -16.29 6.83 5.33
N TYR A 62 -15.11 7.27 4.91
CA TYR A 62 -14.14 7.92 5.79
C TYR A 62 -13.56 9.17 5.12
N ARG A 63 -13.05 10.08 5.94
CA ARG A 63 -12.37 11.29 5.49
C ARG A 63 -11.37 11.76 6.53
N MET A 64 -10.14 12.07 6.11
CA MET A 64 -9.11 12.71 6.93
C MET A 64 -8.50 13.92 6.21
N ILE A 65 -8.13 14.95 6.97
CA ILE A 65 -7.37 16.10 6.47
C ILE A 65 -5.93 15.89 6.93
N VAL A 66 -5.00 15.89 5.98
CA VAL A 66 -3.60 15.52 6.19
C VAL A 66 -2.69 16.59 5.59
N GLU A 67 -1.49 16.72 6.10
CA GLU A 67 -0.47 17.59 5.51
C GLU A 67 0.05 16.97 4.20
N ASP A 68 0.59 17.81 3.31
CA ASP A 68 1.31 17.34 2.15
C ASP A 68 2.54 16.55 2.57
N GLY A 69 2.81 15.46 1.87
CA GLY A 69 3.90 14.58 2.24
C GLY A 69 3.80 13.19 1.67
N ARG A 70 4.86 12.41 1.89
CA ARG A 70 4.91 11.01 1.52
C ARG A 70 4.88 10.16 2.79
N TYR A 71 3.83 9.38 2.92
CA TYR A 71 3.56 8.53 4.06
C TYR A 71 3.92 7.08 3.72
N MET A 72 4.34 6.31 4.73
CA MET A 72 4.76 4.94 4.49
C MET A 72 3.59 4.06 4.09
N ALA A 73 2.45 4.19 4.76
CA ALA A 73 1.27 3.41 4.46
C ALA A 73 -0.02 4.05 4.96
N LEU A 74 -1.13 3.71 4.32
CA LEU A 74 -2.47 3.72 4.87
C LEU A 74 -2.87 2.28 5.21
N GLU A 75 -3.28 2.04 6.44
CA GLU A 75 -3.79 0.78 6.96
C GLU A 75 -5.29 0.91 7.19
N SER A 76 -6.05 -0.17 7.00
CA SER A 76 -7.39 -0.25 7.56
C SER A 76 -7.78 -1.64 8.04
N ILE A 77 -8.38 -1.68 9.23
CA ILE A 77 -8.94 -2.87 9.85
C ILE A 77 -9.92 -2.48 10.96
N THR A 78 -10.83 -3.39 11.30
CA THR A 78 -11.59 -3.32 12.55
C THR A 78 -10.83 -4.10 13.62
N THR A 79 -10.29 -3.43 14.64
CA THR A 79 -9.49 -4.07 15.70
C THR A 79 -10.17 -5.29 16.35
N ALA A 80 -11.51 -5.28 16.46
CA ALA A 80 -12.26 -6.42 17.01
C ALA A 80 -12.18 -7.69 16.14
N ASP A 81 -12.05 -7.52 14.81
CA ASP A 81 -12.07 -8.57 13.79
C ASP A 81 -10.67 -9.12 13.46
N TYR A 82 -9.63 -8.32 13.69
CA TYR A 82 -8.26 -8.63 13.30
C TYR A 82 -7.79 -9.99 13.84
N GLY A 83 -7.29 -10.83 12.94
CA GLY A 83 -6.76 -12.17 13.25
C GLY A 83 -7.83 -13.18 13.68
N LYS A 84 -9.12 -12.81 13.68
CA LYS A 84 -10.24 -13.69 14.05
C LYS A 84 -11.14 -13.95 12.86
N SER A 85 -11.73 -12.88 12.34
CA SER A 85 -12.66 -12.90 11.22
C SER A 85 -12.06 -12.27 9.97
N ARG A 86 -11.12 -11.31 10.13
CA ARG A 86 -10.54 -10.52 9.04
C ARG A 86 -9.04 -10.22 9.23
N LEU A 87 -8.38 -9.80 8.15
CA LEU A 87 -7.02 -9.23 8.12
C LEU A 87 -7.05 -7.83 7.49
N GLU A 88 -5.97 -7.08 7.64
CA GLU A 88 -5.87 -5.67 7.22
C GLU A 88 -5.86 -5.49 5.70
N PHE A 89 -6.23 -4.28 5.29
CA PHE A 89 -5.83 -3.69 4.01
C PHE A 89 -4.62 -2.77 4.22
N TRP A 90 -3.70 -2.76 3.25
CA TRP A 90 -2.57 -1.82 3.22
C TRP A 90 -2.42 -1.15 1.86
N ALA A 91 -2.30 0.18 1.85
CA ALA A 91 -1.82 0.96 0.72
C ALA A 91 -0.47 1.61 1.07
N TRP A 92 0.58 1.24 0.36
CA TRP A 92 1.96 1.61 0.67
C TRP A 92 2.43 2.84 -0.15
N ASN A 93 3.37 3.60 0.41
CA ASN A 93 4.06 4.74 -0.22
C ASN A 93 3.15 5.92 -0.64
N VAL A 94 2.15 6.25 0.16
CA VAL A 94 1.08 7.23 -0.15
C VAL A 94 1.64 8.66 -0.34
N PRO A 95 1.57 9.25 -1.55
CA PRO A 95 2.14 10.55 -1.86
C PRO A 95 1.05 11.63 -1.88
N VAL A 96 0.76 12.18 -0.70
CA VAL A 96 -0.22 13.25 -0.54
C VAL A 96 0.36 14.55 -1.08
N ALA A 97 -0.09 14.95 -2.28
CA ALA A 97 0.23 16.24 -2.90
C ALA A 97 -1.01 16.96 -3.45
N SER A 98 -2.17 16.31 -3.32
CA SER A 98 -3.50 16.77 -3.71
C SER A 98 -4.53 15.95 -2.93
N ASP A 99 -5.80 16.31 -3.05
CA ASP A 99 -6.88 15.43 -2.56
C ASP A 99 -6.79 14.06 -3.23
N MET A 100 -7.06 13.00 -2.45
CA MET A 100 -6.96 11.61 -2.88
C MET A 100 -8.23 10.84 -2.50
N ASN A 101 -8.63 9.91 -3.37
CA ASN A 101 -9.62 8.89 -3.05
C ASN A 101 -8.92 7.53 -2.94
N ILE A 102 -8.98 6.88 -1.78
CA ILE A 102 -8.41 5.57 -1.53
C ILE A 102 -9.52 4.66 -1.01
N ASP A 103 -10.12 3.88 -1.91
CA ASP A 103 -11.09 2.88 -1.51
C ASP A 103 -10.39 1.67 -0.88
N VAL A 104 -10.98 1.18 0.19
CA VAL A 104 -10.44 0.10 1.01
C VAL A 104 -11.35 -1.11 0.84
N ARG A 105 -10.72 -2.25 0.55
CA ARG A 105 -11.39 -3.55 0.61
C ARG A 105 -10.52 -4.57 1.32
N TYR A 106 -11.05 -5.18 2.36
CA TYR A 106 -10.37 -6.27 3.06
C TYR A 106 -11.35 -7.38 3.44
N HIS A 107 -10.80 -8.57 3.57
CA HIS A 107 -11.53 -9.70 4.11
C HIS A 107 -10.57 -10.63 4.86
N ARG A 108 -10.19 -11.78 4.31
CA ARG A 108 -9.46 -12.84 5.03
C ARG A 108 -8.10 -13.18 4.45
N LEU A 109 -7.73 -12.55 3.33
CA LEU A 109 -6.38 -12.60 2.78
C LEU A 109 -5.79 -11.20 2.95
N GLU A 110 -4.57 -11.13 3.44
CA GLU A 110 -3.79 -9.90 3.49
C GLU A 110 -2.77 -9.91 2.34
N ILE A 111 -2.59 -8.78 1.68
CA ILE A 111 -1.52 -8.56 0.69
C ILE A 111 -0.55 -7.55 1.30
N TYR A 112 0.37 -8.05 2.12
CA TYR A 112 1.24 -7.21 2.95
C TYR A 112 2.55 -6.82 2.26
N GLY A 113 3.07 -5.64 2.62
CA GLY A 113 4.44 -5.25 2.31
C GLY A 113 4.68 -5.05 0.81
N VAL A 114 3.67 -4.55 0.11
CA VAL A 114 3.73 -4.38 -1.34
C VAL A 114 4.89 -3.42 -1.67
N ASN A 115 5.72 -3.81 -2.62
CA ASN A 115 6.75 -2.96 -3.20
C ASN A 115 6.71 -3.12 -4.71
N VAL A 116 6.54 -2.02 -5.44
CA VAL A 116 6.54 -2.03 -6.91
C VAL A 116 7.79 -1.35 -7.42
N PHE A 117 8.47 -1.98 -8.38
CA PHE A 117 9.69 -1.46 -8.97
C PHE A 117 9.83 -1.86 -10.43
N LYS A 118 10.69 -1.12 -11.15
CA LYS A 118 11.11 -1.45 -12.49
C LYS A 118 12.58 -1.86 -12.46
N VAL A 119 12.94 -2.94 -13.16
CA VAL A 119 14.34 -3.34 -13.32
C VAL A 119 15.03 -2.39 -14.30
N GLN A 120 16.16 -1.80 -13.88
CA GLN A 120 16.92 -0.85 -14.68
C GLN A 120 17.50 -1.52 -15.92
N GLY A 121 17.30 -0.91 -17.10
CA GLY A 121 17.78 -1.44 -18.38
C GLY A 121 17.07 -2.69 -18.89
N ALA A 122 16.05 -3.20 -18.19
CA ALA A 122 15.27 -4.35 -18.63
C ALA A 122 14.13 -3.95 -19.58
N GLY A 123 13.40 -4.97 -20.07
CA GLY A 123 12.26 -4.82 -20.97
C GLY A 123 11.08 -4.02 -20.40
N PRO A 124 9.97 -3.95 -21.17
CA PRO A 124 8.72 -3.39 -20.65
C PRO A 124 8.23 -4.25 -19.47
N GLY A 125 7.59 -3.60 -18.50
CA GLY A 125 7.07 -4.28 -17.32
C GLY A 125 7.65 -3.79 -15.99
N TYR A 126 7.02 -4.27 -14.93
CA TYR A 126 7.26 -3.94 -13.53
C TYR A 126 7.19 -5.22 -12.70
N PHE A 127 7.84 -5.19 -11.55
CA PHE A 127 7.72 -6.21 -10.54
C PHE A 127 6.95 -5.68 -9.34
N ALA A 128 6.11 -6.54 -8.77
CA ALA A 128 5.54 -6.36 -7.45
C ALA A 128 6.06 -7.45 -6.51
N TYR A 129 6.59 -7.04 -5.36
CA TYR A 129 6.91 -7.91 -4.25
C TYR A 129 5.83 -7.77 -3.17
N PHE A 130 5.33 -8.86 -2.60
CA PHE A 130 4.38 -8.82 -1.48
C PHE A 130 4.27 -10.18 -0.75
N ARG A 131 3.71 -10.17 0.46
CA ARG A 131 3.35 -11.39 1.21
C ARG A 131 1.84 -11.60 1.17
N PRO A 132 1.33 -12.63 0.48
CA PRO A 132 -0.05 -13.04 0.62
C PRO A 132 -0.20 -13.89 1.88
N MET A 133 -1.06 -13.50 2.81
CA MET A 133 -1.27 -14.20 4.09
C MET A 133 -2.74 -14.57 4.27
N SER A 134 -3.06 -15.86 4.28
CA SER A 134 -4.43 -16.37 4.43
C SER A 134 -4.75 -16.62 5.90
N LEU A 135 -5.83 -16.01 6.38
CA LEU A 135 -6.31 -16.17 7.74
C LEU A 135 -6.78 -17.61 8.01
N THR A 136 -7.46 -18.24 7.05
CA THR A 136 -7.91 -19.63 7.20
C THR A 136 -6.72 -20.58 7.36
N ARG A 137 -5.63 -20.37 6.62
CA ARG A 137 -4.39 -21.14 6.80
C ARG A 137 -3.73 -20.86 8.14
N ALA A 138 -3.69 -19.61 8.57
CA ALA A 138 -3.14 -19.23 9.87
C ALA A 138 -3.89 -19.89 11.04
N LEU A 139 -5.22 -19.98 10.94
CA LEU A 139 -6.06 -20.59 11.97
C LEU A 139 -6.09 -22.13 11.93
N SER A 140 -5.67 -22.75 10.82
CA SER A 140 -5.71 -24.21 10.67
C SER A 140 -4.48 -24.94 11.23
N LYS A 141 -3.44 -24.22 11.66
CA LYS A 141 -2.17 -24.83 12.09
C LYS A 141 -1.41 -24.01 13.13
N ASP A 142 -0.41 -24.65 13.76
CA ASP A 142 0.53 -23.97 14.65
C ASP A 142 1.59 -23.22 13.83
N THR A 143 1.35 -21.92 13.62
CA THR A 143 2.20 -21.04 12.81
C THR A 143 3.61 -20.83 13.39
N LYS A 144 3.85 -21.21 14.65
CA LYS A 144 5.21 -21.20 15.21
C LYS A 144 6.06 -22.34 14.67
N LYS A 145 5.44 -23.45 14.26
CA LYS A 145 6.12 -24.62 13.68
C LYS A 145 6.11 -24.58 12.15
N ASP A 146 5.02 -24.11 11.58
CA ASP A 146 4.83 -23.98 10.14
C ASP A 146 4.27 -22.57 9.83
N PRO A 147 5.15 -21.57 9.64
CA PRO A 147 4.75 -20.17 9.46
C PRO A 147 4.21 -19.86 8.05
N ASP A 148 4.24 -20.82 7.12
CA ASP A 148 3.86 -20.58 5.73
C ASP A 148 2.33 -20.52 5.57
N ILE A 149 1.76 -19.35 5.78
CA ILE A 149 0.33 -19.10 5.60
C ILE A 149 0.01 -18.52 4.22
N ALA A 150 0.97 -18.56 3.29
CA ALA A 150 0.78 -18.08 1.93
C ALA A 150 0.11 -19.15 1.07
N PRO A 151 -0.95 -18.82 0.32
CA PRO A 151 -1.50 -19.73 -0.68
C PRO A 151 -0.42 -20.19 -1.65
N LEU A 152 -0.50 -21.42 -2.19
CA LEU A 152 0.44 -21.87 -3.23
C LEU A 152 0.19 -21.11 -4.55
N PRO A 153 1.15 -21.03 -5.48
CA PRO A 153 1.01 -20.20 -6.68
C PRO A 153 -0.15 -20.66 -7.57
N ASN A 154 -0.37 -21.98 -7.65
CA ASN A 154 -1.49 -22.57 -8.36
C ASN A 154 -2.83 -22.42 -7.61
N GLU A 155 -2.82 -22.07 -6.32
CA GLU A 155 -4.00 -21.83 -5.48
C GLU A 155 -4.34 -20.34 -5.38
N LEU A 156 -3.40 -19.45 -5.67
CA LEU A 156 -3.59 -18.01 -5.61
C LEU A 156 -4.05 -17.47 -6.96
N ASP A 157 -5.33 -17.09 -7.08
CA ASP A 157 -5.80 -16.29 -8.20
C ASP A 157 -5.42 -14.82 -7.95
N LEU A 158 -4.54 -14.28 -8.80
CA LEU A 158 -3.99 -12.93 -8.68
C LEU A 158 -4.49 -12.03 -9.80
N LYS A 159 -4.79 -10.78 -9.44
CA LYS A 159 -5.06 -9.69 -10.38
C LYS A 159 -4.22 -8.48 -10.00
N VAL A 160 -3.66 -7.81 -11.00
CA VAL A 160 -2.97 -6.53 -10.84
C VAL A 160 -3.72 -5.49 -11.68
N ALA A 161 -3.94 -4.32 -11.11
CA ALA A 161 -4.49 -3.16 -11.81
C ALA A 161 -3.62 -1.93 -11.56
N VAL A 162 -3.49 -1.09 -12.59
CA VAL A 162 -2.77 0.20 -12.52
C VAL A 162 -3.76 1.33 -12.79
N ASN A 163 -3.98 2.19 -11.80
CA ASN A 163 -5.06 3.20 -11.80
C ASN A 163 -6.42 2.59 -12.21
N GLY A 164 -6.73 1.40 -11.71
CA GLY A 164 -7.95 0.66 -12.03
C GLY A 164 -7.97 -0.08 -13.37
N ALA A 165 -7.01 0.16 -14.28
CA ALA A 165 -6.90 -0.58 -15.53
C ALA A 165 -6.21 -1.94 -15.31
N PRO A 166 -6.78 -3.07 -15.78
CA PRO A 166 -6.15 -4.38 -15.64
C PRO A 166 -4.76 -4.44 -16.27
N ALA A 167 -3.80 -5.01 -15.55
CA ALA A 167 -2.48 -5.35 -16.05
C ALA A 167 -2.40 -6.85 -16.39
N VAL A 168 -1.52 -7.20 -17.33
CA VAL A 168 -1.21 -8.60 -17.65
C VAL A 168 -0.14 -9.09 -16.68
N ILE A 169 -0.35 -10.26 -16.06
CA ILE A 169 0.66 -10.91 -15.22
C ILE A 169 1.44 -11.89 -16.11
N ASP A 170 2.76 -11.73 -16.16
CA ASP A 170 3.64 -12.60 -16.96
C ASP A 170 4.16 -13.78 -16.12
N THR A 171 4.60 -13.52 -14.89
CA THR A 171 5.15 -14.53 -13.99
C THR A 171 4.75 -14.29 -12.55
N VAL A 172 4.69 -15.37 -11.78
CA VAL A 172 4.36 -15.38 -10.35
C VAL A 172 5.32 -16.34 -9.68
N GLU A 173 6.32 -15.81 -8.99
CA GLU A 173 7.37 -16.61 -8.35
C GLU A 173 7.26 -16.53 -6.83
N ARG A 174 7.38 -17.67 -6.14
CA ARG A 174 7.59 -17.67 -4.69
C ARG A 174 9.03 -17.32 -4.39
N VAL A 175 9.22 -16.43 -3.43
CA VAL A 175 10.53 -16.10 -2.88
C VAL A 175 10.49 -16.23 -1.36
N GLN A 176 11.65 -16.44 -0.76
CA GLN A 176 11.78 -16.49 0.70
C GLN A 176 12.37 -15.19 1.20
N GLU A 177 11.73 -14.61 2.21
CA GLU A 177 12.20 -13.44 2.93
C GLU A 177 12.85 -13.87 4.25
N TYR A 178 14.08 -13.42 4.46
CA TYR A 178 14.82 -13.71 5.67
C TYR A 178 14.57 -12.63 6.74
N PHE A 179 14.04 -13.03 7.89
CA PHE A 179 13.69 -12.15 9.01
C PHE A 179 14.68 -12.22 10.18
N GLY A 180 15.92 -12.69 9.94
CA GLY A 180 16.91 -12.83 11.01
C GLY A 180 16.72 -14.14 11.79
N LYS A 181 16.56 -14.04 13.12
CA LYS A 181 16.41 -15.21 13.99
C LYS A 181 14.98 -15.77 13.89
N GLY A 182 14.78 -16.76 13.02
CA GLY A 182 13.50 -17.44 12.86
C GLY A 182 13.41 -18.16 11.51
N PRO A 183 12.26 -18.79 11.22
CA PRO A 183 12.00 -19.31 9.89
C PRO A 183 11.88 -18.16 8.87
N THR A 184 12.20 -18.45 7.61
CA THR A 184 11.90 -17.53 6.51
C THR A 184 10.38 -17.42 6.35
N MET A 185 9.93 -16.28 5.82
CA MET A 185 8.53 -16.12 5.42
C MET A 185 8.44 -16.21 3.90
N VAL A 186 7.27 -16.60 3.42
CA VAL A 186 7.01 -16.70 1.98
C VAL A 186 6.47 -15.37 1.48
N SER A 187 7.09 -14.92 0.40
CA SER A 187 6.68 -13.76 -0.37
C SER A 187 6.56 -14.14 -1.84
N TYR A 188 6.01 -13.23 -2.62
CA TYR A 188 5.78 -13.39 -4.05
C TYR A 188 6.50 -12.28 -4.79
N LEU A 189 7.10 -12.63 -5.93
CA LEU A 189 7.63 -11.70 -6.91
C LEU A 189 6.83 -11.88 -8.21
N VAL A 190 6.06 -10.86 -8.57
CA VAL A 190 5.12 -10.90 -9.70
C VAL A 190 5.57 -9.93 -10.76
N HIS A 191 5.83 -10.42 -11.97
CA HIS A 191 6.07 -9.57 -13.13
C HIS A 191 4.74 -9.22 -13.82
N PHE A 192 4.54 -7.95 -14.14
CA PHE A 192 3.33 -7.50 -14.81
C PHE A 192 3.57 -6.39 -15.84
N GLN A 193 2.69 -6.35 -16.84
CA GLN A 193 2.63 -5.34 -17.89
C GLN A 193 1.41 -4.44 -17.68
N PRO A 194 1.59 -3.14 -17.44
CA PRO A 194 0.46 -2.21 -17.42
C PRO A 194 -0.13 -2.08 -18.83
N ALA A 195 -1.44 -1.85 -18.93
CA ALA A 195 -2.12 -1.66 -20.22
C ALA A 195 -1.64 -0.42 -20.99
N LYS A 196 -1.04 0.55 -20.29
CA LYS A 196 -0.44 1.77 -20.83
C LYS A 196 0.90 2.02 -20.13
N PRO A 197 1.85 2.72 -20.76
CA PRO A 197 3.05 3.20 -20.07
C PRO A 197 2.68 3.97 -18.79
N ILE A 198 3.42 3.72 -17.71
CA ILE A 198 3.25 4.43 -16.45
C ILE A 198 4.01 5.75 -16.53
N GLU A 199 3.32 6.85 -16.23
CA GLU A 199 3.87 8.20 -16.16
C GLU A 199 3.54 8.80 -14.79
N GLY A 200 4.47 9.57 -14.22
CA GLY A 200 4.28 10.21 -12.93
C GLY A 200 4.03 9.22 -11.79
N THR A 201 3.00 9.47 -10.98
CA THR A 201 2.58 8.61 -9.88
C THR A 201 1.32 7.85 -10.24
N VAL A 202 1.30 6.54 -9.99
CA VAL A 202 0.14 5.67 -10.19
C VAL A 202 -0.10 4.80 -8.97
N GLU A 203 -1.35 4.41 -8.77
CA GLU A 203 -1.71 3.34 -7.84
C GLU A 203 -1.60 1.99 -8.55
N VAL A 204 -0.85 1.07 -7.96
CA VAL A 204 -0.84 -0.34 -8.34
C VAL A 204 -1.60 -1.12 -7.28
N ARG A 205 -2.70 -1.74 -7.65
CA ARG A 205 -3.56 -2.54 -6.77
C ARG A 205 -3.42 -4.02 -7.11
N ILE A 206 -3.22 -4.84 -6.08
CA ILE A 206 -3.06 -6.29 -6.18
C ILE A 206 -4.20 -6.93 -5.41
N THR A 207 -5.02 -7.72 -6.10
CA THR A 207 -6.12 -8.48 -5.51
C THR A 207 -5.79 -9.97 -5.56
N GLY A 208 -6.01 -10.67 -4.46
CA GLY A 208 -5.80 -12.10 -4.33
C GLY A 208 -7.05 -12.85 -3.88
N LEU A 209 -7.18 -14.08 -4.37
CA LEU A 209 -8.11 -15.09 -3.90
C LEU A 209 -7.33 -16.39 -3.65
N ASP A 210 -7.36 -16.88 -2.42
CA ASP A 210 -6.93 -18.25 -2.11
C ASP A 210 -8.03 -19.22 -2.51
N LYS A 211 -7.87 -19.89 -3.65
CA LYS A 211 -8.86 -20.83 -4.19
C LYS A 211 -9.07 -22.06 -3.32
N ALA A 212 -8.14 -22.37 -2.41
CA ALA A 212 -8.26 -23.55 -1.55
C ALA A 212 -9.31 -23.35 -0.44
N ASN A 213 -9.56 -22.10 -0.03
CA ASN A 213 -10.46 -21.82 1.10
C ASN A 213 -11.40 -20.61 0.91
N GLY A 214 -11.23 -19.83 -0.16
CA GLY A 214 -12.05 -18.66 -0.47
C GLY A 214 -11.62 -17.35 0.22
N ASP A 215 -10.47 -17.33 0.91
CA ASP A 215 -9.96 -16.09 1.48
C ASP A 215 -9.63 -15.08 0.37
N ARG A 216 -10.12 -13.85 0.54
CA ARG A 216 -9.99 -12.75 -0.42
C ARG A 216 -9.37 -11.54 0.22
N GLY A 217 -8.61 -10.78 -0.54
CA GLY A 217 -7.79 -9.69 -0.05
C GLY A 217 -7.23 -8.81 -1.14
N GLU A 218 -6.83 -7.60 -0.78
CA GLU A 218 -6.05 -6.75 -1.65
C GLU A 218 -5.12 -5.83 -0.88
N GLY A 219 -4.14 -5.31 -1.60
CA GLY A 219 -3.22 -4.28 -1.14
C GLY A 219 -2.87 -3.36 -2.30
N ALA A 220 -2.39 -2.17 -1.98
CA ALA A 220 -2.02 -1.17 -2.96
C ALA A 220 -0.60 -0.64 -2.71
N TYR A 221 0.00 -0.10 -3.76
CA TYR A 221 1.26 0.63 -3.69
C TYR A 221 1.20 1.82 -4.64
N PHE A 222 1.54 3.00 -4.15
CA PHE A 222 1.70 4.17 -5.00
C PHE A 222 3.12 4.21 -5.56
N TYR A 223 3.24 3.90 -6.85
CA TYR A 223 4.51 3.93 -7.56
C TYR A 223 4.71 5.27 -8.25
N THR A 224 5.85 5.93 -8.00
CA THR A 224 6.28 7.13 -8.72
C THR A 224 7.45 6.76 -9.62
N VAL A 225 7.34 7.07 -10.92
CA VAL A 225 8.44 6.89 -11.88
C VAL A 225 9.64 7.74 -11.44
N PRO A 226 10.86 7.17 -11.36
CA PRO A 226 12.06 7.94 -11.06
C PRO A 226 12.32 9.03 -12.11
N ASP A 227 12.65 10.24 -11.66
CA ASP A 227 13.07 11.36 -12.50
C ASP A 227 14.59 11.38 -12.63
N TYR A 228 15.12 10.66 -13.63
CA TYR A 228 16.55 10.64 -13.93
C TYR A 228 16.95 11.84 -14.78
N ARG A 229 18.12 12.42 -14.51
CA ARG A 229 18.69 13.47 -15.37
C ARG A 229 18.91 12.92 -16.77
N LYS A 230 18.49 13.71 -17.76
CA LYS A 230 18.79 13.48 -19.18
C LYS A 230 20.14 14.07 -19.54
#